data_AF-A0A0Q7F6S2-F1
#
_entry.id   AF-A0A0Q7F6S2-F1
#
_cell.length_a   1.000
_cell.length_b   1.000
_cell.length_c   1.000
_cell.angle_alpha   90.00
_cell.angle_beta   90.00
_cell.angle_gamma   90.00
#
_symmetry.space_group_name_H-M   'P 1'
#
loop_
_entity.id
_entity.type
_entity.pdbx_description
1 polymer ?
#
loop_
_entity_poly.entity_id
_entity_poly.type
_entity_poly.pdbx_seq_one_letter_code
_entity_poly.pdbx_strand_id
1 'polypeptide(L)'
;MKNVKIISLGIAMLICFITNAQEKTNSDTISKETKSTGIIICAPSRSVLNEPLYILDGVVINSKQLSIINPNDIQDIKVLKDAQATSPYGSQGRNGIIIITTKKKYNQNNTEE
;
A
#
# COMPACT_ATOMS: atom_id res chain seq x y z
N MET A 1 20.34 -40.50 27.22
CA MET A 1 20.05 -39.28 26.43
C MET A 1 19.28 -39.59 25.12
N LYS A 2 18.34 -40.56 25.11
CA LYS A 2 17.59 -40.96 23.89
C LYS A 2 16.14 -40.43 23.87
N ASN A 3 15.60 -40.04 25.03
CA ASN A 3 14.18 -39.73 25.19
C ASN A 3 13.84 -38.26 24.84
N VAL A 4 14.84 -37.36 24.87
CA VAL A 4 14.67 -35.93 24.51
C VAL A 4 14.44 -35.74 23.00
N LYS A 5 14.99 -36.64 22.15
CA LYS A 5 14.82 -36.58 20.69
C LYS A 5 13.40 -36.93 20.23
N ILE A 6 12.69 -37.79 20.97
CA ILE A 6 11.33 -38.23 20.65
C ILE A 6 10.31 -37.14 20.98
N ILE A 7 10.56 -36.33 22.00
CA ILE A 7 9.66 -35.27 22.45
C ILE A 7 9.69 -34.07 21.49
N SER A 8 10.86 -33.76 20.90
CA SER A 8 11.01 -32.68 19.92
C SER A 8 10.28 -32.95 18.59
N LEU A 9 10.31 -34.21 18.12
CA LEU A 9 9.65 -34.61 16.87
C LEU A 9 8.11 -34.55 16.97
N GLY A 10 7.56 -34.86 18.15
CA GLY A 10 6.11 -34.78 18.41
C GLY A 10 5.59 -33.34 18.45
N ILE A 11 6.33 -32.42 19.08
CA ILE A 11 5.96 -30.99 19.14
C ILE A 11 6.03 -30.33 17.77
N ALA A 12 7.05 -30.64 16.96
CA ALA A 12 7.16 -30.12 15.60
C ALA A 12 5.97 -30.55 14.72
N MET A 13 5.48 -31.78 14.90
CA MET A 13 4.33 -32.31 14.16
C MET A 13 3.02 -31.62 14.55
N LEU A 14 2.85 -31.29 15.85
CA LEU A 14 1.69 -30.57 16.36
C LEU A 14 1.65 -29.12 15.84
N ILE A 15 2.80 -28.45 15.76
CA ILE A 15 2.91 -27.10 15.19
C ILE A 15 2.55 -27.10 13.70
N CYS A 16 2.95 -28.14 12.95
CA CYS A 16 2.66 -28.24 11.52
C CYS A 16 1.15 -28.44 11.21
N PHE A 17 0.41 -29.07 12.13
CA PHE A 17 -1.06 -29.20 12.00
C PHE A 17 -1.78 -27.85 12.15
N ILE A 18 -1.27 -26.96 13.00
CA ILE A 18 -1.88 -25.63 13.23
C ILE A 18 -1.60 -24.69 12.04
N THR A 19 -0.48 -24.87 11.33
CA THR A 19 -0.09 -24.01 10.19
C THR A 19 -0.75 -24.40 8.86
N ASN A 20 -1.43 -25.55 8.76
CA ASN A 20 -2.07 -26.00 7.52
C ASN A 20 -3.54 -25.54 7.38
N ALA A 21 -3.81 -24.26 7.62
CA ALA A 21 -5.11 -23.64 7.41
C ALA A 21 -5.03 -22.41 6.48
N GLN A 22 -4.62 -22.64 5.24
CA GLN A 22 -5.14 -21.98 4.03
C GLN A 22 -4.84 -22.90 2.83
N GLU A 23 -5.86 -23.66 2.43
CA GLU A 23 -5.84 -24.52 1.25
C GLU A 23 -6.64 -23.86 0.10
N LYS A 24 -6.03 -23.90 -1.11
CA LYS A 24 -6.62 -23.83 -2.47
C LYS A 24 -7.28 -22.53 -2.94
N THR A 25 -7.09 -22.12 -4.19
CA THR A 25 -7.27 -22.90 -5.44
C THR A 25 -6.09 -22.70 -6.41
N ASN A 26 -5.44 -23.78 -6.86
CA ASN A 26 -5.72 -24.45 -8.13
C ASN A 26 -5.90 -23.48 -9.31
N SER A 27 -4.94 -23.47 -10.24
CA SER A 27 -5.15 -24.06 -11.57
C SER A 27 -3.93 -23.81 -12.46
N ASP A 28 -3.27 -24.92 -12.81
CA ASP A 28 -2.71 -25.22 -14.12
C ASP A 28 -1.45 -24.48 -14.60
N THR A 29 -0.32 -25.14 -14.32
CA THR A 29 0.74 -25.50 -15.25
C THR A 29 0.64 -24.95 -16.67
N ILE A 30 1.50 -23.98 -17.03
CA ILE A 30 2.16 -24.01 -18.33
C ILE A 30 3.65 -23.78 -18.09
N SER A 31 4.35 -24.90 -17.88
CA SER A 31 5.73 -25.05 -18.30
C SER A 31 5.79 -24.77 -19.81
N LYS A 32 6.14 -23.54 -20.17
CA LYS A 32 6.80 -23.27 -21.44
C LYS A 32 8.20 -22.80 -21.11
N GLU A 33 9.08 -23.79 -21.02
CA GLU A 33 10.48 -23.62 -21.34
C GLU A 33 10.55 -22.87 -22.68
N THR A 34 10.83 -21.56 -22.62
CA THR A 34 11.00 -20.77 -23.83
C THR A 34 12.46 -20.36 -23.85
N LYS A 35 13.22 -21.23 -24.52
CA LYS A 35 14.52 -20.98 -25.11
C LYS A 35 14.74 -19.49 -25.36
N SER A 36 15.75 -18.95 -24.68
CA SER A 36 16.45 -17.70 -24.96
C SER A 36 16.11 -17.10 -26.32
N THR A 37 15.27 -16.06 -26.33
CA THR A 37 15.31 -15.00 -27.34
C THR A 37 14.49 -13.80 -26.86
N GLY A 38 15.19 -12.73 -26.49
CA GLY A 38 14.71 -11.35 -26.61
C GLY A 38 13.70 -10.85 -25.58
N ILE A 39 14.10 -9.78 -24.89
CA ILE A 39 13.32 -8.86 -24.04
C ILE A 39 13.09 -9.35 -22.61
N ILE A 40 13.97 -8.91 -21.72
CA ILE A 40 13.74 -8.87 -20.27
C ILE A 40 12.97 -7.57 -19.98
N ILE A 41 11.66 -7.66 -19.71
CA ILE A 41 10.91 -6.58 -19.07
C ILE A 41 10.99 -6.82 -17.56
N CYS A 42 12.01 -6.28 -16.90
CA CYS A 42 12.04 -6.13 -15.45
C CYS A 42 11.06 -5.02 -15.04
N ALA A 43 9.77 -5.21 -15.25
CA ALA A 43 8.79 -4.36 -14.62
C ALA A 43 8.71 -4.78 -13.14
N PRO A 44 8.99 -3.89 -12.17
CA PRO A 44 8.64 -4.21 -10.80
C PRO A 44 7.13 -4.42 -10.76
N SER A 45 6.68 -5.60 -10.33
CA SER A 45 5.30 -5.84 -9.93
C SER A 45 5.01 -4.97 -8.71
N ARG A 46 4.65 -3.72 -8.99
CA ARG A 46 4.34 -2.73 -7.98
C ARG A 46 2.91 -3.01 -7.57
N SER A 47 2.73 -3.83 -6.52
CA SER A 47 1.47 -3.88 -5.77
C SER A 47 1.30 -2.53 -5.08
N VAL A 48 0.93 -1.52 -5.85
CA VAL A 48 0.67 -0.17 -5.38
C VAL A 48 -0.66 -0.25 -4.64
N LEU A 49 -0.62 -0.20 -3.31
CA LEU A 49 -1.77 0.25 -2.56
C LEU A 49 -2.16 1.60 -3.18
N ASN A 50 -3.37 1.68 -3.75
CA ASN A 50 -3.85 2.84 -4.49
C ASN A 50 -4.16 3.99 -3.54
N GLU A 51 -3.13 4.52 -2.87
CA GLU A 51 -3.25 5.66 -1.99
C GLU A 51 -3.40 6.93 -2.83
N PRO A 52 -4.41 7.77 -2.55
CA PRO A 52 -4.57 9.05 -3.21
C PRO A 52 -3.54 10.07 -2.69
N LEU A 53 -3.35 11.14 -3.44
CA LEU A 53 -2.56 12.28 -2.98
C LEU A 53 -3.43 13.16 -2.07
N TYR A 54 -2.95 13.47 -0.86
CA TYR A 54 -3.62 14.38 0.06
C TYR A 54 -3.01 15.77 -0.02
N ILE A 55 -3.87 16.78 -0.13
CA ILE A 55 -3.46 18.19 -0.19
C ILE A 55 -4.27 18.95 0.85
N LEU A 56 -3.58 19.63 1.75
CA LEU A 56 -4.16 20.47 2.79
C LEU A 56 -3.81 21.92 2.53
N ASP A 57 -4.82 22.77 2.31
CA ASP A 57 -4.63 24.22 2.08
C ASP A 57 -3.58 24.54 0.98
N GLY A 58 -3.45 23.65 -0.01
CA GLY A 58 -2.50 23.76 -1.11
C GLY A 58 -1.14 23.09 -0.88
N VAL A 59 -0.88 22.53 0.31
CA VAL A 59 0.36 21.81 0.65
C VAL A 59 0.13 20.30 0.60
N VAL A 60 1.03 19.56 -0.04
CA VAL A 60 0.97 18.09 -0.05
C VAL A 60 1.30 17.55 1.34
N ILE A 61 0.47 16.64 1.85
CA ILE A 61 0.66 16.02 3.16
C ILE A 61 0.62 14.50 3.07
N ASN A 62 1.25 13.85 4.04
CA ASN A 62 1.17 12.40 4.20
C ASN A 62 -0.06 11.99 5.04
N SER A 63 -0.50 10.74 4.91
CA SER A 63 -1.60 10.17 5.73
C SER A 63 -1.42 10.33 7.24
N LYS A 64 -0.16 10.30 7.72
CA LYS A 64 0.16 10.55 9.13
C LYS A 64 -0.16 11.98 9.57
N GLN A 65 0.12 12.97 8.73
CA GLN A 65 -0.18 14.37 9.02
C GLN A 65 -1.68 14.63 8.97
N LEU A 66 -2.39 14.00 8.05
CA LEU A 66 -3.86 14.08 7.97
C LEU A 66 -4.53 13.61 9.27
N SER A 67 -3.99 12.56 9.90
CA SER A 67 -4.54 11.99 11.14
C SER A 67 -4.40 12.92 12.36
N ILE A 68 -3.52 13.92 12.30
CA ILE A 68 -3.28 14.88 13.39
C ILE A 68 -4.27 16.07 13.33
N ILE A 69 -4.93 16.27 12.18
CA ILE A 69 -5.84 17.38 11.95
C ILE A 69 -7.17 17.11 12.64
N ASN A 70 -7.70 18.11 13.34
CA ASN A 70 -9.02 18.01 13.95
C ASN A 70 -10.12 18.08 12.87
N PRO A 71 -11.04 17.12 12.80
CA PRO A 71 -12.12 17.14 11.81
C PRO A 71 -13.04 18.36 11.94
N ASN A 72 -13.13 18.99 13.12
CA ASN A 72 -13.95 20.20 13.32
C ASN A 72 -13.40 21.44 12.59
N ASP A 73 -12.09 21.45 12.31
CA ASP A 73 -11.41 22.53 11.61
C ASP A 73 -11.48 22.40 10.10
N ILE A 74 -12.01 21.28 9.57
CA ILE A 74 -12.22 21.08 8.14
C ILE A 74 -13.40 21.94 7.68
N GLN A 75 -13.17 22.69 6.60
CA GLN A 75 -14.20 23.48 5.92
C GLN A 75 -14.82 22.70 4.77
N ASP A 76 -13.98 22.14 3.89
CA ASP A 76 -14.43 21.43 2.68
C ASP A 76 -13.47 20.29 2.32
N ILE A 77 -14.02 19.24 1.70
CA ILE A 77 -13.27 18.10 1.18
C ILE A 77 -13.68 17.89 -0.28
N LYS A 78 -12.73 18.08 -1.18
CA LYS A 78 -12.92 17.89 -2.62
C LYS A 78 -12.12 16.69 -3.12
N VAL A 79 -12.80 15.77 -3.80
CA VAL A 79 -12.18 14.58 -4.38
C VAL A 79 -12.08 14.74 -5.89
N LEU A 80 -10.87 14.71 -6.41
CA LEU A 80 -10.59 14.79 -7.85
C LEU A 80 -10.29 13.38 -8.39
N LYS A 81 -11.14 12.91 -9.31
CA LYS A 81 -11.03 11.61 -9.95
C LYS A 81 -10.76 11.71 -11.45
N ASP A 82 -11.22 12.81 -12.07
CA ASP A 82 -11.10 13.01 -13.50
C ASP A 82 -9.71 13.49 -13.90
N ALA A 83 -9.23 13.02 -15.06
CA ALA A 83 -7.89 13.32 -15.56
C ALA A 83 -7.60 14.82 -15.70
N GLN A 84 -8.61 15.62 -16.07
CA GLN A 84 -8.45 17.07 -16.22
C GLN A 84 -8.23 17.77 -14.87
N ALA A 85 -8.91 17.30 -13.82
CA ALA A 85 -8.79 17.86 -12.48
C ALA A 85 -7.48 17.44 -11.80
N THR A 86 -6.96 16.24 -12.13
CA THR A 86 -5.71 15.73 -11.55
C THR A 86 -4.45 16.13 -12.33
N SER A 87 -4.59 16.51 -13.61
CA SER A 87 -3.50 16.98 -14.48
C SER A 87 -2.53 17.99 -13.85
N PRO A 88 -2.97 19.04 -13.12
CA PRO A 88 -2.05 20.00 -12.50
C PRO A 88 -1.11 19.39 -11.44
N TYR A 89 -1.41 18.19 -10.91
CA TYR A 89 -0.60 17.51 -9.89
C TYR A 89 0.23 16.35 -10.45
N GLY A 90 0.16 16.10 -11.76
CA GLY A 90 1.00 15.14 -12.48
C GLY A 90 0.87 13.68 -12.01
N SER A 91 1.97 12.94 -12.09
CA SER A 91 2.01 11.49 -11.83
C SER A 91 1.58 11.06 -10.42
N GLN A 92 1.66 11.97 -9.45
CA GLN A 92 1.25 11.72 -8.06
C GLN A 92 -0.28 11.68 -7.90
N GLY A 93 -1.02 12.37 -8.78
CA GLY A 93 -2.48 12.37 -8.81
C GLY A 93 -3.11 11.21 -9.59
N ARG A 94 -2.31 10.25 -10.10
CA ARG A 94 -2.80 9.13 -10.93
C ARG A 94 -3.80 8.24 -10.17
N ASN A 95 -3.65 8.14 -8.85
CA ASN A 95 -4.54 7.35 -7.99
C ASN A 95 -5.74 8.17 -7.49
N GLY A 96 -5.89 9.42 -7.92
CA GLY A 96 -6.86 10.39 -7.40
C GLY A 96 -6.25 11.34 -6.37
N ILE A 97 -6.95 12.45 -6.12
CA ILE A 97 -6.50 13.51 -5.22
C ILE A 97 -7.63 13.89 -4.27
N ILE A 98 -7.29 14.08 -3.00
CA ILE A 98 -8.20 14.57 -1.98
C ILE A 98 -7.64 15.92 -1.50
N ILE A 99 -8.35 16.99 -1.85
CA ILE A 99 -8.05 18.35 -1.41
C ILE A 99 -8.90 18.64 -0.18
N ILE A 100 -8.26 19.09 0.87
CA ILE A 100 -8.86 19.44 2.15
C ILE A 100 -8.58 20.92 2.38
N THR A 101 -9.64 21.67 2.61
CA THR A 101 -9.55 23.08 2.98
C THR A 101 -9.97 23.23 4.43
N THR A 102 -9.18 23.95 5.22
CA THR A 102 -9.46 24.20 6.64
C THR A 102 -10.14 25.55 6.84
N LYS A 103 -10.93 25.68 7.91
CA LYS A 103 -11.57 26.94 8.33
C LYS A 103 -10.55 27.98 8.81
N LYS A 104 -9.41 27.50 9.32
CA LYS A 104 -8.29 28.30 9.81
C LYS A 104 -7.01 27.73 9.23
N LYS A 105 -6.25 28.56 8.52
CA LYS A 105 -5.03 28.15 7.82
C LYS A 105 -4.10 27.34 8.74
N TYR A 106 -3.88 26.07 8.38
CA TYR A 106 -2.97 25.20 9.11
C TYR A 106 -1.52 25.60 8.78
N ASN A 107 -0.80 26.21 9.73
CA ASN A 107 0.58 26.66 9.54
C ASN A 107 1.55 25.48 9.70
N GLN A 108 1.99 24.91 8.57
CA GLN A 108 2.97 23.83 8.48
C GLN A 108 4.41 24.38 8.47
N ASN A 109 4.81 25.10 9.52
CA ASN A 109 6.11 25.78 9.53
C ASN A 109 7.29 24.86 9.88
N ASN A 110 7.15 23.55 9.77
CA ASN A 110 8.22 22.60 10.08
C ASN A 110 8.02 21.32 9.26
N THR A 111 8.75 21.12 8.17
CA THR A 111 9.30 19.84 7.70
C THR A 111 10.11 20.14 6.42
N GLU A 112 11.26 20.75 6.61
CA GLU A 112 12.41 20.61 5.72
C GLU A 112 13.52 20.00 6.58
N GLU A 113 13.57 18.67 6.62
CA GLU A 113 14.79 17.88 6.88
C GLU A 113 14.59 16.45 6.36
#